data_AF-A0A7J7KLY3-F1
#
_entry.id   AF-A0A7J7KLY3-F1
#
_cell.length_a   1.000
_cell.length_b   1.000
_cell.length_c   1.000
_cell.angle_alpha   90.00
_cell.angle_beta   90.00
_cell.angle_gamma   90.00
#
_symmetry.space_group_name_H-M   'P 1'
#
loop_
_entity.id
_entity.type
_entity.pdbx_description
1 polymer ?
#
loop_
_entity_poly.entity_id
_entity_poly.type
_entity_poly.pdbx_seq_one_letter_code
_entity_poly.pdbx_strand_id
1 'polypeptide(L)'
;MKVFQVQPGTRESCTKLLQEGEIISIAPGGIREALFSHNYELMWNRREGFAKVALDSKAPIIPIFTKNSRQAINTLSYGHNILRSLYEKTRWPLAIYYGLFPVKLKTYIGKPILTEDSGMSPAQLSIKVHEAVELLISKHQGNSNSILMALLERFL
;
A
#
# COMPACT_ATOMS: atom_id res chain seq x y z
N MET A 1 6.40 27.55 2.07
CA MET A 1 6.93 26.24 1.61
C MET A 1 5.97 25.15 2.12
N LYS A 2 5.04 24.67 1.29
CA LYS A 2 4.06 23.64 1.69
C LYS A 2 4.71 22.27 1.63
N VAL A 3 5.55 21.95 2.61
CA VAL A 3 6.21 20.65 2.69
C VAL A 3 5.16 19.67 3.26
N PHE A 4 4.68 18.77 2.41
CA PHE A 4 3.80 17.61 2.68
C PHE A 4 2.27 17.72 2.56
N GLN A 5 1.64 18.90 2.34
CA GLN A 5 0.18 19.08 2.13
C GLN A 5 -0.71 17.90 2.62
N VAL A 6 -0.65 17.57 3.91
CA VAL A 6 -1.47 16.48 4.47
C VAL A 6 -2.89 17.02 4.57
N GLN A 7 -3.64 16.88 3.50
CA GLN A 7 -5.05 17.24 3.45
C GLN A 7 -5.90 16.06 3.93
N PRO A 8 -7.05 16.31 4.56
CA PRO A 8 -8.06 15.28 4.75
C PRO A 8 -8.34 14.62 3.39
N GLY A 9 -8.03 13.33 3.27
CA GLY A 9 -8.20 12.56 2.04
C GLY A 9 -9.66 12.22 1.76
N THR A 10 -10.55 13.23 1.78
CA THR A 10 -11.94 13.05 1.34
C THR A 10 -11.95 12.78 -0.16
N ARG A 11 -13.01 12.13 -0.64
CA ARG A 11 -13.10 11.78 -2.07
C ARG A 11 -13.11 13.04 -2.93
N GLU A 12 -13.84 14.07 -2.48
CA GLU A 12 -13.99 15.33 -3.20
C GLU A 12 -12.64 16.06 -3.34
N SER A 13 -11.85 16.10 -2.27
CA SER A 13 -10.51 16.72 -2.32
C SER A 13 -9.57 15.96 -3.25
N CYS A 14 -9.52 14.63 -3.13
CA CYS A 14 -8.67 13.80 -3.98
C CYS A 14 -9.09 13.88 -5.47
N THR A 15 -10.39 13.85 -5.76
CA THR A 15 -10.89 13.98 -7.14
C THR A 15 -10.54 15.34 -7.72
N LYS A 16 -10.67 16.43 -6.95
CA LYS A 16 -10.31 17.77 -7.38
C LYS A 16 -8.81 17.88 -7.69
N LEU A 17 -7.95 17.40 -6.80
CA LEU A 17 -6.49 17.43 -7.01
C LEU A 17 -6.09 16.67 -8.29
N LEU A 18 -6.67 15.50 -8.52
CA LEU A 18 -6.39 14.73 -9.75
C LEU A 18 -6.87 15.47 -11.01
N GLN A 19 -8.03 16.14 -10.96
CA GLN A 19 -8.52 16.96 -12.07
C GLN A 19 -7.66 18.21 -12.33
N GLU A 20 -6.99 18.73 -11.30
CA GLU A 20 -6.00 19.82 -11.42
C GLU A 20 -4.65 19.35 -11.97
N GLY A 21 -4.49 18.04 -12.24
CA GLY A 21 -3.26 17.46 -12.78
C GLY A 21 -2.22 17.07 -11.72
N GLU A 22 -2.61 17.06 -10.44
CA GLU A 22 -1.73 16.66 -9.34
C GLU A 22 -1.61 15.13 -9.24
N ILE A 23 -0.53 14.67 -8.59
CA ILE A 23 -0.29 13.25 -8.34
C ILE A 23 -0.67 12.90 -6.90
N ILE A 24 -1.44 11.82 -6.73
CA ILE A 24 -1.80 11.29 -5.41
C ILE A 24 -1.21 9.90 -5.24
N SER A 25 -0.51 9.69 -4.13
CA SER A 25 -0.09 8.37 -3.66
C SER A 25 -1.04 7.87 -2.59
N ILE A 26 -1.55 6.64 -2.75
CA ILE A 26 -2.51 6.03 -1.84
C ILE A 26 -2.01 4.65 -1.45
N ALA A 27 -2.06 4.34 -0.16
CA ALA A 27 -1.90 2.98 0.37
C ALA A 27 -3.29 2.43 0.76
N PRO A 28 -3.95 1.60 -0.08
CA PRO A 28 -5.35 1.21 0.15
C PRO A 28 -5.58 0.45 1.48
N GLY A 29 -4.63 -0.41 1.86
CA GLY A 29 -4.64 -1.12 3.15
C GLY A 29 -4.47 -0.21 4.37
N GLY A 30 -3.91 0.99 4.17
CA GLY A 30 -3.72 2.03 5.18
C GLY A 30 -3.02 1.52 6.45
N ILE A 31 -3.33 2.15 7.59
CA ILE A 31 -2.72 1.81 8.88
C ILE A 31 -2.96 0.34 9.24
N ARG A 32 -4.15 -0.21 8.98
CA ARG A 32 -4.46 -1.61 9.32
C ARG A 32 -3.51 -2.59 8.64
N GLU A 33 -3.27 -2.43 7.34
CA GLU A 33 -2.31 -3.25 6.62
C GLU A 33 -0.88 -3.00 7.09
N ALA A 34 -0.49 -1.73 7.28
CA ALA A 34 0.84 -1.38 7.77
C ALA A 34 1.17 -2.04 9.12
N LEU A 35 0.18 -2.16 10.00
CA LEU A 35 0.35 -2.76 11.33
C LEU A 35 0.29 -4.29 11.32
N PHE A 36 -0.66 -4.86 10.58
CA PHE A 36 -1.08 -6.25 10.79
C PHE A 36 -0.87 -7.20 9.61
N SER A 37 -0.47 -6.70 8.44
CA SER A 37 -0.12 -7.60 7.33
C SER A 37 1.17 -8.33 7.65
N HIS A 38 1.25 -9.59 7.23
CA HIS A 38 2.44 -10.42 7.35
C HIS A 38 2.95 -10.71 5.94
N ASN A 39 4.27 -10.68 5.74
CA ASN A 39 4.88 -11.13 4.47
C ASN A 39 4.27 -10.50 3.20
N TYR A 40 3.98 -9.20 3.23
CA TYR A 40 3.41 -8.44 2.12
C TYR A 40 1.97 -8.84 1.71
N GLU A 41 1.24 -9.54 2.57
CA GLU A 41 -0.20 -9.80 2.37
C GLU A 41 -0.96 -8.48 2.21
N LEU A 42 -1.74 -8.34 1.14
CA LEU A 42 -2.61 -7.19 0.94
C LEU A 42 -3.89 -7.36 1.77
N MET A 43 -4.18 -6.37 2.63
CA MET A 43 -5.30 -6.41 3.57
C MET A 43 -6.31 -5.29 3.30
N TRP A 44 -6.75 -5.17 2.04
CA TRP A 44 -7.60 -4.06 1.60
C TRP A 44 -9.07 -4.23 2.00
N ASN A 45 -9.51 -5.45 2.32
CA ASN A 45 -10.90 -5.80 2.61
C ASN A 45 -11.85 -5.23 1.53
N ARG A 46 -12.84 -4.39 1.91
CA ARG A 46 -13.79 -3.71 1.02
C ARG A 46 -13.44 -2.22 0.80
N ARG A 47 -12.15 -1.85 0.87
CA ARG A 47 -11.71 -0.46 0.72
C ARG A 47 -11.61 -0.06 -0.75
N GLU A 48 -12.70 0.46 -1.26
CA GLU A 48 -12.83 0.88 -2.67
C GLU A 48 -12.78 2.41 -2.86
N GLY A 49 -12.43 3.16 -1.81
CA GLY A 49 -12.47 4.63 -1.84
C GLY A 49 -11.56 5.24 -2.91
N PHE A 50 -10.37 4.67 -3.09
CA PHE A 50 -9.41 5.10 -4.11
C PHE A 50 -9.92 4.79 -5.52
N ALA A 51 -10.60 3.66 -5.71
CA ALA A 51 -11.16 3.26 -7.00
C ALA A 51 -12.29 4.21 -7.42
N LYS A 52 -13.14 4.65 -6.48
CA LYS A 52 -14.16 5.68 -6.74
C LYS A 52 -13.53 6.99 -7.21
N VAL A 53 -12.55 7.49 -6.47
CA VAL A 53 -11.81 8.71 -6.82
C VAL A 53 -11.18 8.61 -8.22
N ALA A 54 -10.54 7.48 -8.54
CA ALA A 54 -9.91 7.28 -9.84
C ALA A 54 -10.92 7.21 -11.00
N LEU A 55 -12.09 6.60 -10.79
CA LEU A 55 -13.17 6.57 -11.78
C LEU A 55 -13.79 7.95 -11.98
N ASP A 56 -14.07 8.69 -10.89
CA ASP A 56 -14.68 10.01 -10.93
C ASP A 56 -13.75 11.06 -11.59
N SER A 57 -12.44 10.95 -11.35
CA SER A 57 -11.43 11.81 -11.95
C SER A 57 -10.92 11.33 -13.31
N LYS A 58 -11.31 10.13 -13.74
CA LYS A 58 -10.74 9.43 -14.92
C LYS A 58 -9.21 9.30 -14.88
N ALA A 59 -8.63 9.36 -13.68
CA ALA A 59 -7.20 9.24 -13.50
C ALA A 59 -6.75 7.78 -13.64
N PRO A 60 -5.65 7.50 -14.36
CA PRO A 60 -5.07 6.16 -14.40
C PRO A 60 -4.45 5.78 -13.05
N ILE A 61 -4.54 4.50 -12.68
CA ILE A 61 -3.90 3.98 -11.46
C ILE A 61 -2.60 3.29 -11.84
N ILE A 62 -1.49 3.66 -11.23
CA ILE A 62 -0.19 3.01 -11.42
C ILE A 62 0.12 2.18 -10.17
N PRO A 63 0.09 0.82 -10.25
CA PRO A 63 0.44 -0.02 -9.12
C PRO A 63 1.94 0.04 -8.84
N ILE A 64 2.32 0.17 -7.57
CA ILE A 64 3.71 0.32 -7.13
C ILE A 64 3.98 -0.67 -5.99
N PHE A 65 5.14 -1.31 -6.03
CA PHE A 65 5.62 -2.20 -4.98
C PHE A 65 7.07 -1.86 -4.60
N THR A 66 7.39 -1.82 -3.31
CA THR A 66 8.77 -1.65 -2.83
C THR A 66 9.25 -2.90 -2.11
N LYS A 67 10.18 -3.61 -2.76
CA LYS A 67 10.86 -4.80 -2.22
C LYS A 67 11.63 -4.45 -0.95
N ASN A 68 11.67 -5.39 -0.03
CA ASN A 68 12.39 -5.32 1.25
C ASN A 68 11.86 -4.27 2.23
N SER A 69 10.73 -3.62 1.95
CA SER A 69 10.14 -2.63 2.87
C SER A 69 9.76 -3.25 4.23
N ARG A 70 9.29 -4.51 4.25
CA ARG A 70 9.01 -5.25 5.51
C ARG A 70 10.25 -5.78 6.20
N GLN A 71 11.34 -6.00 5.47
CA GLN A 71 12.62 -6.35 6.07
C GLN A 71 13.33 -5.11 6.61
N ALA A 72 13.08 -3.92 6.04
CA ALA A 72 13.61 -2.66 6.56
C ALA A 72 12.96 -2.29 7.89
N ILE A 73 11.62 -2.32 7.96
CA ILE A 73 10.84 -2.02 9.16
C ILE A 73 9.74 -3.07 9.28
N ASN A 74 9.67 -3.75 10.41
CA ASN A 74 8.68 -4.79 10.67
C ASN A 74 7.95 -4.56 12.00
N THR A 75 6.76 -5.15 12.13
CA THR A 75 5.99 -5.15 13.36
C THR A 75 6.16 -6.47 14.10
N LEU A 76 6.31 -6.41 15.41
CA LEU A 76 6.51 -7.60 16.24
C LEU A 76 5.21 -8.42 16.30
N SER A 77 5.22 -9.65 15.80
CA SER A 77 4.02 -10.51 15.72
C SER A 77 3.46 -10.94 17.09
N TYR A 78 4.24 -10.83 18.17
CA TYR A 78 3.79 -11.23 19.51
C TYR A 78 2.70 -10.29 20.05
N GLY A 79 1.59 -10.85 20.55
CA GLY A 79 0.45 -10.06 21.03
C GLY A 79 -0.45 -9.46 19.95
N HIS A 80 -0.23 -9.80 18.67
CA HIS A 80 -0.95 -9.23 17.53
C HIS A 80 -2.47 -9.36 17.63
N ASN A 81 -3.00 -10.46 18.17
CA ASN A 81 -4.46 -10.64 18.28
C ASN A 81 -5.07 -9.66 19.31
N ILE A 82 -4.37 -9.39 20.40
CA ILE A 82 -4.81 -8.45 21.45
C ILE A 82 -4.71 -7.02 20.93
N LEU A 83 -3.57 -6.66 20.31
CA LEU A 83 -3.37 -5.34 19.72
C LEU A 83 -4.33 -5.08 18.54
N ARG A 84 -4.62 -6.09 17.72
CA ARG A 84 -5.61 -6.00 16.63
C ARG A 84 -7.00 -5.77 17.19
N SER A 85 -7.43 -6.55 18.17
CA SER A 85 -8.74 -6.39 18.83
C SER A 85 -8.88 -5.00 19.47
N LEU A 86 -7.82 -4.54 20.16
CA LEU A 86 -7.76 -3.19 20.71
C LEU A 86 -7.84 -2.12 19.60
N TYR A 87 -7.04 -2.24 18.53
CA TYR A 87 -7.06 -1.32 17.39
C TYR A 87 -8.43 -1.27 16.70
N GLU A 88 -9.07 -2.42 16.48
CA GLU A 88 -10.38 -2.46 15.82
C GLU A 88 -11.46 -1.73 16.65
N LYS A 89 -11.34 -1.77 17.99
CA LYS A 89 -12.23 -1.10 18.94
C LYS A 89 -11.92 0.37 19.17
N THR A 90 -10.64 0.75 19.29
CA THR A 90 -10.21 2.11 19.69
C THR A 90 -9.66 2.96 18.54
N ARG A 91 -9.29 2.32 17.42
CA ARG A 91 -8.56 2.91 16.29
C ARG A 91 -7.21 3.54 16.66
N TRP A 92 -6.65 3.18 17.81
CA TRP A 92 -5.33 3.63 18.24
C TRP A 92 -4.22 2.80 17.57
N PRO A 93 -3.29 3.43 16.83
CA PRO A 93 -2.28 2.73 16.05
C PRO A 93 -1.09 2.25 16.92
N LEU A 94 -1.37 1.37 17.89
CA LEU A 94 -0.35 0.78 18.75
C LEU A 94 0.28 -0.43 18.08
N ALA A 95 1.56 -0.33 17.76
CA ALA A 95 2.38 -1.46 17.34
C ALA A 95 3.82 -1.29 17.83
N ILE A 96 4.44 -2.43 18.12
CA ILE A 96 5.86 -2.50 18.44
C ILE A 96 6.60 -2.71 17.13
N TYR A 97 7.33 -1.69 16.70
CA TYR A 97 8.15 -1.75 15.50
C TYR A 97 9.57 -2.16 15.88
N TYR A 98 10.20 -2.97 15.01
CA TYR A 98 11.62 -3.25 15.06
C TYR A 98 12.16 -3.22 13.63
N GLY A 99 13.44 -2.89 13.47
CA GLY A 99 14.03 -2.73 12.14
C GLY A 99 14.89 -1.49 12.05
N LEU A 100 14.69 -0.71 11.00
CA LEU A 100 15.66 0.21 10.40
C LEU A 100 16.91 -0.53 9.92
N PHE A 101 16.74 -1.79 9.52
CA PHE A 101 17.82 -2.56 8.94
C PHE A 101 18.22 -1.91 7.61
N PRO A 102 19.51 -1.72 7.37
CA PRO A 102 19.97 -1.08 6.15
C PRO A 102 19.88 -2.12 5.04
N VAL A 103 18.69 -2.55 4.60
CA VAL A 103 18.46 -3.46 3.47
C VAL A 103 18.39 -2.68 2.16
N LYS A 104 18.52 -3.35 1.01
CA LYS A 104 18.36 -2.70 -0.30
C LYS A 104 16.87 -2.55 -0.61
N LEU A 105 16.36 -1.33 -0.63
CA LEU A 105 15.00 -1.04 -1.09
C LEU A 105 14.99 -0.88 -2.61
N LYS A 106 14.07 -1.57 -3.29
CA LYS A 106 13.88 -1.44 -4.74
C LYS A 106 12.41 -1.30 -5.06
N THR A 107 12.05 -0.18 -5.67
CA THR A 107 10.68 0.13 -6.07
C THR A 107 10.45 -0.31 -7.51
N TYR A 108 9.34 -1.00 -7.72
CA TYR A 108 8.87 -1.51 -9.00
C TYR A 108 7.56 -0.83 -9.35
N ILE A 109 7.51 -0.26 -10.54
CA ILE A 109 6.36 0.47 -11.06
C ILE A 109 5.71 -0.42 -12.12
N GLY A 110 4.44 -0.76 -11.91
CA GLY A 110 3.66 -1.57 -12.84
C GLY A 110 3.08 -0.77 -14.01
N LYS A 111 2.37 -1.46 -14.89
CA LYS A 111 1.68 -0.83 -16.01
C LYS A 111 0.49 0.00 -15.52
N PRO A 112 0.23 1.19 -16.09
CA PRO A 112 -0.95 1.97 -15.77
C PRO A 112 -2.24 1.18 -16.06
N ILE A 113 -3.18 1.23 -15.12
CA ILE A 113 -4.54 0.73 -15.26
C ILE A 113 -5.42 1.93 -15.60
N LEU A 114 -5.83 2.01 -16.86
CA LEU A 114 -6.68 3.08 -17.34
C LEU A 114 -8.11 2.89 -16.79
N THR A 115 -8.70 3.99 -16.34
CA THR A 115 -10.06 4.05 -15.80
C THR A 115 -11.07 4.52 -16.85
N GLU A 116 -10.60 5.28 -17.84
CA GLU A 116 -11.35 5.69 -19.04
C GLU A 116 -11.90 4.47 -19.79
N ASP A 117 -13.17 4.54 -20.19
CA ASP A 117 -13.90 3.56 -21.02
C ASP A 117 -14.05 2.15 -20.45
N SER A 118 -13.69 1.95 -19.18
CA SER A 118 -13.65 0.62 -18.59
C SER A 118 -15.03 0.01 -18.26
N GLY A 119 -16.05 0.85 -18.04
CA GLY A 119 -17.36 0.42 -17.53
C GLY A 119 -17.28 -0.34 -16.18
N MET A 120 -16.12 -0.32 -15.53
CA MET A 120 -15.84 -1.12 -14.33
C MET A 120 -16.46 -0.46 -13.10
N SER A 121 -17.08 -1.27 -12.26
CA SER A 121 -17.46 -0.83 -10.91
C SER A 121 -16.22 -0.54 -10.04
N PRO A 122 -16.32 0.30 -8.99
CA PRO A 122 -15.22 0.54 -8.06
C PRO A 122 -14.65 -0.73 -7.43
N ALA A 123 -15.50 -1.73 -7.15
CA ALA A 123 -15.09 -3.02 -6.63
C ALA A 123 -14.23 -3.80 -7.63
N GLN A 124 -14.65 -3.88 -8.90
CA GLN A 124 -13.88 -4.54 -9.95
C GLN A 124 -12.54 -3.86 -10.21
N LEU A 125 -12.51 -2.52 -10.23
CA LEU A 125 -11.26 -1.78 -10.35
C LEU A 125 -10.35 -2.05 -9.14
N SER A 126 -10.90 -2.10 -7.93
CA SER A 126 -10.13 -2.43 -6.72
C SER A 126 -9.50 -3.83 -6.80
N ILE A 127 -10.25 -4.83 -7.29
CA ILE A 127 -9.75 -6.20 -7.48
C ILE A 127 -8.63 -6.22 -8.53
N LYS A 128 -8.83 -5.56 -9.68
CA LYS A 128 -7.82 -5.49 -10.74
C LYS A 128 -6.52 -4.84 -10.29
N VAL A 129 -6.61 -3.77 -9.49
CA VAL A 129 -5.44 -3.09 -8.91
C VAL A 129 -4.77 -3.98 -7.87
N HIS A 130 -5.55 -4.70 -7.06
CA HIS A 130 -5.04 -5.65 -6.08
C HIS A 130 -4.21 -6.76 -6.75
N GLU A 131 -4.77 -7.42 -7.77
CA GLU A 131 -4.09 -8.44 -8.57
C GLU A 131 -2.80 -7.91 -9.21
N ALA A 132 -2.81 -6.68 -9.71
CA ALA A 132 -1.62 -6.07 -10.29
C ALA A 132 -0.51 -5.82 -9.25
N VAL A 133 -0.87 -5.45 -8.01
CA VAL A 133 0.11 -5.30 -6.93
C VAL A 133 0.61 -6.67 -6.45
N GLU A 134 -0.25 -7.67 -6.32
CA GLU A 134 0.17 -9.04 -6.00
C GLU A 134 1.11 -9.63 -7.06
N LEU A 135 0.87 -9.35 -8.33
CA LEU A 135 1.77 -9.73 -9.42
C LEU A 135 3.15 -9.08 -9.24
N LEU A 136 3.22 -7.80 -8.85
CA LEU A 136 4.49 -7.13 -8.58
C LEU A 136 5.20 -7.75 -7.37
N ILE A 137 4.46 -8.04 -6.28
CA ILE A 137 5.01 -8.66 -5.07
C ILE A 137 5.57 -10.04 -5.39
N SER A 138 4.76 -10.92 -5.98
CA SER A 138 5.15 -12.29 -6.32
C SER A 138 6.35 -12.33 -7.27
N LYS A 139 6.40 -11.44 -8.26
CA LYS A 139 7.50 -11.36 -9.22
C LYS A 139 8.82 -10.86 -8.61
N HIS A 140 8.77 -9.95 -7.64
CA HIS A 140 9.94 -9.19 -7.22
C HIS A 140 10.42 -9.44 -5.79
N GLN A 141 9.58 -9.89 -4.87
CA GLN A 141 9.98 -10.13 -3.49
C GLN A 141 10.84 -11.41 -3.37
N GLY A 142 10.51 -12.47 -4.13
CA GLY A 142 11.14 -13.78 -3.99
C GLY A 142 10.64 -14.57 -2.78
N ASN A 143 11.07 -15.83 -2.65
CA ASN A 143 10.50 -16.79 -1.68
C ASN A 143 10.98 -16.59 -0.23
N SER A 144 12.05 -15.81 0.01
CA SER A 144 12.63 -15.66 1.36
C SER A 144 12.28 -14.29 1.95
N ASN A 145 11.39 -14.28 2.93
CA ASN A 145 11.11 -13.09 3.76
C ASN A 145 12.18 -12.86 4.85
N SER A 146 13.36 -13.44 4.71
CA SER A 146 14.45 -13.35 5.68
C SER A 146 15.14 -11.99 5.65
N ILE A 147 15.25 -11.36 6.83
CA ILE A 147 16.02 -10.11 7.02
C ILE A 147 17.50 -10.33 6.65
N LEU A 148 18.08 -11.49 7.00
CA LEU A 148 19.46 -11.81 6.67
C LEU A 148 19.70 -11.84 5.16
N MET A 149 18.80 -12.48 4.41
CA MET A 149 18.92 -12.53 2.95
C MET A 149 18.76 -11.14 2.34
N ALA A 150 17.82 -10.33 2.83
CA ALA A 150 17.63 -8.95 2.38
C ALA A 150 18.84 -8.04 2.69
N LEU A 151 19.61 -8.33 3.74
CA LEU A 151 20.87 -7.66 4.02
C LEU A 151 21.98 -8.09 3.05
N LEU A 152 22.08 -9.39 2.75
CA LEU A 152 23.06 -9.93 1.80
C LEU A 152 22.85 -9.40 0.37
N GLU A 153 21.60 -9.18 -0.05
CA GLU A 153 21.23 -8.56 -1.34
C GLU A 153 21.83 -7.16 -1.60
N ARG A 154 22.49 -6.56 -0.60
CA ARG A 154 23.24 -5.31 -0.78
C ARG A 154 24.58 -5.50 -1.45
N PHE A 155 25.19 -6.65 -1.22
CA PHE A 155 26.55 -6.97 -1.65
C PHE A 155 26.55 -7.94 -2.84
N LEU A 156 25.43 -8.62 -3.07
CA LEU A 156 25.15 -9.40 -4.28
C LEU A 156 24.60 -8.49 -5.39
#